data_AF-A0AA35LIL0-F1
#
_entry.id   AF-A0AA35LIL0-F1
#
_cell.length_a   1.000
_cell.length_b   1.000
_cell.length_c   1.000
_cell.angle_alpha   90.00
_cell.angle_beta   90.00
_cell.angle_gamma   90.00
#
_symmetry.space_group_name_H-M   'P 1'
#
loop_
_entity.id
_entity.type
_entity.pdbx_description
1 polymer ?
#
loop_
_entity_poly.entity_id
_entity_poly.type
_entity_poly.pdbx_seq_one_letter_code
_entity_poly.pdbx_strand_id
1 'polypeptide(L)'
;MRVPEQAVETPLPLLGAKKQVFESSSPRLFADYSRKVEMVSIGWRKMALLCCLLLCDVARTSAGSKRHLPNSAIKPGSPIAVKTNDPGVQRAARFGVYRYNNSSNDIFLFREFRINKAMRQVVRGVKYKIDVDICRTVCSKRIHPEPDLDRCDFQRKKTLRQTFRCYFEVWITPWLHQVEVPVSLCQ
;
A
#
# COMPACT_ATOMS: atom_id res chain seq x y z
N MET A 1 -19.25 -53.98 0.36
CA MET A 1 -19.35 -54.37 1.78
C MET A 1 -17.98 -54.77 2.28
N ARG A 2 -17.43 -54.00 3.21
CA ARG A 2 -16.56 -54.39 4.33
C ARG A 2 -16.13 -53.08 5.01
N VAL A 3 -16.85 -52.74 6.07
CA VAL A 3 -16.34 -51.96 7.21
C VAL A 3 -15.48 -52.94 8.02
N PRO A 4 -14.29 -52.54 8.48
CA PRO A 4 -14.09 -52.27 9.92
C PRO A 4 -12.99 -51.18 10.13
N GLU A 5 -12.68 -50.60 11.29
CA GLU A 5 -13.11 -50.73 12.68
C GLU A 5 -12.76 -49.38 13.35
N GLN A 6 -13.61 -48.89 14.26
CA GLN A 6 -13.30 -47.74 15.11
C GLN A 6 -12.33 -48.15 16.22
N ALA A 7 -11.35 -47.30 16.51
CA ALA A 7 -10.54 -47.39 17.72
C ALA A 7 -10.92 -46.25 18.69
N VAL A 8 -11.10 -46.68 19.94
CA VAL A 8 -11.71 -46.02 21.10
C VAL A 8 -10.78 -44.99 21.76
N GLU A 9 -11.36 -43.89 22.24
CA GLU A 9 -10.73 -42.91 23.13
C GLU A 9 -10.48 -43.48 24.54
N THR A 10 -9.41 -43.04 25.21
CA THR A 10 -9.45 -42.81 26.66
C THR A 10 -8.40 -41.76 27.09
N PRO A 11 -8.71 -40.86 28.06
CA PRO A 11 -7.97 -39.64 28.36
C PRO A 11 -7.13 -39.74 29.65
N LEU A 12 -6.22 -38.77 29.89
CA LEU A 12 -5.63 -38.39 31.20
C LEU A 12 -4.55 -37.28 30.99
N PRO A 13 -4.11 -36.52 32.01
CA PRO A 13 -4.82 -35.77 33.06
C PRO A 13 -4.52 -34.25 33.04
N LEU A 14 -5.34 -33.48 33.76
CA LEU A 14 -5.15 -32.06 34.07
C LEU A 14 -4.30 -31.87 35.34
N LEU A 15 -3.22 -31.08 35.25
CA LEU A 15 -2.54 -30.39 36.37
C LEU A 15 -2.81 -28.89 36.15
N GLY A 16 -3.25 -28.04 37.09
CA GLY A 16 -3.17 -28.05 38.54
C GLY A 16 -2.80 -26.61 38.94
N ALA A 17 -3.80 -25.73 39.10
CA ALA A 17 -3.58 -24.32 39.45
C ALA A 17 -3.31 -24.15 40.96
N LYS A 18 -2.18 -23.54 41.31
CA LYS A 18 -1.89 -23.12 42.69
C LYS A 18 -2.39 -21.70 42.93
N LYS A 19 -3.28 -21.54 43.90
CA LYS A 19 -3.56 -20.26 44.59
C LYS A 19 -2.44 -20.01 45.60
N GLN A 20 -2.01 -18.76 45.70
CA GLN A 20 -1.25 -18.26 46.84
C GLN A 20 -1.79 -16.87 47.18
N VAL A 21 -2.41 -16.78 48.36
CA VAL A 21 -2.78 -15.55 49.04
C VAL A 21 -2.07 -15.61 50.38
N PHE A 22 -1.30 -14.57 50.74
CA PHE A 22 -1.18 -14.14 52.15
C PHE A 22 -0.57 -12.73 52.30
N GLU A 23 -1.31 -11.91 53.04
CA GLU A 23 -1.01 -10.72 53.88
C GLU A 23 0.37 -9.99 53.85
N SER A 24 0.30 -8.71 53.45
CA SER A 24 0.56 -7.47 54.21
C SER A 24 1.64 -7.36 55.34
N SER A 25 2.49 -6.33 55.14
CA SER A 25 2.99 -5.29 56.10
C SER A 25 4.27 -5.46 56.94
N SER A 26 5.23 -4.53 56.76
CA SER A 26 5.94 -3.86 57.86
C SER A 26 6.71 -2.57 57.42
N PRO A 27 6.78 -1.49 58.25
CA PRO A 27 6.97 -0.08 57.81
C PRO A 27 8.41 0.50 57.92
N ARG A 28 9.47 -0.32 57.92
CA ARG A 28 10.84 0.12 58.29
C ARG A 28 11.74 0.60 57.15
N LEU A 29 11.24 0.74 55.93
CA LEU A 29 12.06 1.02 54.73
C LEU A 29 12.21 2.52 54.37
N PHE A 30 11.50 3.43 55.03
CA PHE A 30 11.45 4.84 54.62
C PHE A 30 12.57 5.74 55.18
N ALA A 31 13.35 5.29 56.17
CA ALA A 31 14.34 6.15 56.83
C ALA A 31 15.77 6.09 56.26
N ASP A 32 16.11 5.09 55.43
CA ASP A 32 17.49 4.88 54.93
C ASP A 32 17.71 5.42 53.50
N TYR A 33 16.65 5.81 52.80
CA TYR A 33 16.72 6.28 51.41
C TYR A 33 17.19 7.74 51.26
N SER A 34 16.89 8.63 52.22
CA SER A 34 17.16 10.07 52.05
C SER A 34 18.62 10.51 52.18
N ARG A 35 19.50 9.73 52.85
CA ARG A 35 20.89 10.16 53.09
C ARG A 35 21.89 9.79 51.98
N LYS A 36 21.53 8.92 51.03
CA LYS A 36 22.40 8.53 49.90
C LYS A 36 22.25 9.40 48.64
N VAL A 37 21.20 10.21 48.54
CA VAL A 37 20.86 10.94 47.31
C VAL A 37 21.65 12.25 47.13
N GLU A 38 22.16 12.85 48.20
CA GLU A 38 22.80 14.17 48.12
C GLU A 38 24.27 14.16 47.64
N MET A 39 25.02 13.06 47.79
CA MET A 39 26.43 13.00 47.33
C MET A 39 26.62 12.58 45.85
N VAL A 40 25.61 11.97 45.21
CA VAL A 40 25.72 11.51 43.80
C VAL A 40 25.37 12.62 42.80
N SER A 41 24.70 13.68 43.24
CA SER A 41 24.07 14.68 42.37
C SER A 41 25.01 15.78 41.84
N ILE A 42 26.23 15.92 42.37
CA ILE A 42 27.14 17.04 42.03
C ILE A 42 28.24 16.60 41.03
N GLY A 43 28.56 15.30 40.95
CA GLY A 43 29.57 14.77 40.02
C GLY A 43 29.08 14.55 38.58
N TRP A 44 27.77 14.37 38.36
CA TRP A 44 27.24 14.00 37.04
C TRP A 44 27.07 15.18 36.08
N ARG A 45 26.89 16.40 36.58
CA ARG A 45 26.60 17.57 35.72
C ARG A 45 27.82 17.99 34.89
N LYS A 46 29.04 17.74 35.37
CA LYS A 46 30.28 18.08 34.64
C LYS A 46 30.75 17.00 33.67
N MET A 47 30.36 15.74 33.86
CA MET A 47 30.65 14.65 32.90
C MET A 47 29.62 14.53 31.77
N ALA A 48 28.40 15.05 31.95
CA ALA A 48 27.39 15.07 30.89
C ALA A 48 27.69 16.08 29.77
N LEU A 49 28.33 17.23 30.10
CA LEU A 49 28.61 18.27 29.10
C LEU A 49 29.82 17.96 28.21
N LEU A 50 30.80 17.19 28.69
CA LEU A 50 31.93 16.74 27.86
C LEU A 50 31.59 15.54 26.95
N CYS A 51 30.56 14.74 27.27
CA CYS A 51 30.14 13.60 26.45
C CYS A 51 29.26 14.03 25.24
N CYS A 52 28.48 15.10 25.38
CA CYS A 52 27.61 15.59 24.29
C CYS A 52 28.37 16.20 23.10
N LEU A 53 29.59 16.70 23.30
CA LEU A 53 30.34 17.38 22.22
C LEU A 53 31.22 16.44 21.39
N LEU A 54 31.45 15.20 21.81
CA LEU A 54 32.22 14.20 21.05
C LEU A 54 31.37 13.09 20.40
N LEU A 55 30.03 13.13 20.58
CA LEU A 55 29.11 12.16 19.95
C LEU A 55 28.23 12.78 18.84
N CYS A 56 28.43 14.04 18.46
CA CYS A 56 27.60 14.69 17.43
C CYS A 56 28.11 14.56 15.99
N ASP A 57 29.31 14.03 15.73
CA ASP A 57 29.93 14.07 14.39
C ASP A 57 29.92 12.76 13.57
N VAL A 58 29.26 11.67 14.02
CA VAL A 58 29.09 10.47 13.18
C VAL A 58 27.66 9.93 13.23
N ALA A 59 26.71 10.67 12.65
CA ALA A 59 25.45 10.10 12.17
C ALA A 59 24.75 10.94 11.08
N ARG A 60 25.48 11.73 10.28
CA ARG A 60 24.97 12.26 9.01
C ARG A 60 25.54 11.45 7.85
N THR A 61 24.83 10.37 7.52
CA THR A 61 24.58 9.83 6.17
C THR A 61 24.09 8.38 6.29
N SER A 62 22.79 8.20 6.49
CA SER A 62 22.12 7.08 5.85
C SER A 62 21.03 7.66 4.95
N ALA A 63 21.40 7.83 3.68
CA ALA A 63 20.43 7.88 2.61
C ALA A 63 19.49 6.67 2.79
N GLY A 64 18.18 6.93 2.78
CA GLY A 64 17.16 5.95 3.08
C GLY A 64 17.32 4.68 2.25
N SER A 65 17.73 3.59 2.91
CA SER A 65 17.49 2.26 2.40
C SER A 65 15.98 2.02 2.50
N LYS A 66 15.28 2.12 1.37
CA LYS A 66 13.94 1.56 1.23
C LYS A 66 14.07 0.08 1.56
N ARG A 67 13.74 -0.31 2.80
CA ARG A 67 13.63 -1.71 3.17
C ARG A 67 12.63 -2.32 2.19
N HIS A 68 13.10 -3.20 1.32
CA HIS A 68 12.21 -4.17 0.68
C HIS A 68 11.53 -4.91 1.84
N LEU A 69 10.26 -4.59 2.08
CA LEU A 69 9.45 -5.27 3.07
C LEU A 69 9.45 -6.76 2.68
N PRO A 70 9.78 -7.68 3.59
CA PRO A 70 9.77 -9.10 3.27
C PRO A 70 8.36 -9.47 2.79
N ASN A 71 8.30 -10.14 1.64
CA ASN A 71 7.05 -10.56 0.97
C ASN A 71 6.10 -11.35 1.90
N SER A 72 6.58 -11.83 3.05
CA SER A 72 5.85 -12.60 4.06
C SER A 72 4.76 -11.82 4.83
N ALA A 73 4.70 -10.49 4.73
CA ALA A 73 3.68 -9.69 5.42
C ALA A 73 2.44 -9.35 4.58
N ILE A 74 2.41 -9.71 3.29
CA ILE A 74 1.30 -9.38 2.39
C ILE A 74 0.25 -10.49 2.45
N LYS A 75 -0.92 -10.20 3.05
CA LYS A 75 -2.05 -11.13 3.05
C LYS A 75 -2.55 -11.34 1.60
N PRO A 76 -2.76 -12.59 1.14
CA PRO A 76 -3.33 -12.87 -0.16
C PRO A 76 -4.63 -12.09 -0.41
N GLY A 77 -4.81 -11.61 -1.64
CA GLY A 77 -5.99 -10.81 -2.02
C GLY A 77 -6.00 -9.36 -1.54
N SER A 78 -4.98 -8.91 -0.80
CA SER A 78 -4.81 -7.48 -0.49
C SER A 78 -4.31 -6.70 -1.71
N PRO A 79 -4.71 -5.42 -1.89
CA PRO A 79 -4.12 -4.55 -2.90
C PRO A 79 -2.63 -4.36 -2.66
N ILE A 80 -1.81 -4.62 -3.67
CA ILE A 80 -0.36 -4.38 -3.65
C ILE A 80 0.00 -3.31 -4.66
N ALA A 81 0.99 -2.46 -4.34
CA ALA A 81 1.55 -1.54 -5.31
C ALA A 81 2.26 -2.32 -6.42
N VAL A 82 2.03 -1.92 -7.67
CA VAL A 82 2.68 -2.52 -8.85
C VAL A 82 3.34 -1.42 -9.68
N LYS A 83 4.35 -1.80 -10.47
CA LYS A 83 5.05 -0.84 -11.33
C LYS A 83 4.09 -0.32 -12.40
N THR A 84 4.23 0.96 -12.73
CA THR A 84 3.35 1.64 -13.69
C THR A 84 3.59 1.20 -15.14
N ASN A 85 4.76 0.61 -15.43
CA ASN A 85 5.10 -0.01 -16.71
C ASN A 85 4.73 -1.51 -16.79
N ASP A 86 4.05 -2.07 -15.80
CA ASP A 86 3.51 -3.43 -15.89
C ASP A 86 2.50 -3.51 -17.06
N PRO A 87 2.61 -4.49 -17.96
CA PRO A 87 1.72 -4.61 -19.12
C PRO A 87 0.24 -4.74 -18.74
N GLY A 88 -0.07 -5.36 -17.60
CA GLY A 88 -1.43 -5.46 -17.09
C GLY A 88 -1.96 -4.10 -16.63
N VAL A 89 -1.11 -3.28 -15.98
CA VAL A 89 -1.43 -1.90 -15.60
C VAL A 89 -1.68 -1.02 -16.83
N GLN A 90 -0.81 -1.11 -17.86
CA GLN A 90 -0.97 -0.33 -19.09
C GLN A 90 -2.28 -0.70 -19.82
N ARG A 91 -2.59 -2.00 -19.94
CA ARG A 91 -3.87 -2.46 -20.50
C ARG A 91 -5.07 -1.99 -19.68
N ALA A 92 -5.00 -2.08 -18.36
CA ALA A 92 -6.09 -1.60 -17.50
C ALA A 92 -6.29 -0.08 -17.62
N ALA A 93 -5.22 0.72 -17.69
CA ALA A 93 -5.33 2.16 -17.95
C ALA A 93 -6.01 2.46 -19.29
N ARG A 94 -5.67 1.68 -20.33
CA ARG A 94 -6.30 1.78 -21.65
C ARG A 94 -7.81 1.50 -21.61
N PHE A 95 -8.26 0.47 -20.88
CA PHE A 95 -9.70 0.24 -20.66
C PHE A 95 -10.39 1.40 -19.93
N GLY A 96 -9.73 1.99 -18.93
CA GLY A 96 -10.21 3.20 -18.26
C GLY A 96 -10.38 4.38 -19.21
N VAL A 97 -9.40 4.60 -20.09
CA VAL A 97 -9.47 5.63 -21.14
C VAL A 97 -10.62 5.36 -22.13
N TYR A 98 -10.82 4.12 -22.57
CA TYR A 98 -11.97 3.78 -23.42
C TYR A 98 -13.30 4.07 -22.73
N ARG A 99 -13.42 3.72 -21.44
CA ARG A 99 -14.61 4.05 -20.65
C ARG A 99 -14.84 5.57 -20.59
N TYR A 100 -13.79 6.34 -20.33
CA TYR A 100 -13.84 7.80 -20.30
C TYR A 100 -14.28 8.36 -21.65
N ASN A 101 -13.61 7.99 -22.75
CA ASN A 101 -13.92 8.45 -24.10
C ASN A 101 -15.37 8.14 -24.48
N ASN A 102 -15.87 6.95 -24.12
CA ASN A 102 -17.26 6.58 -24.41
C ASN A 102 -18.25 7.48 -23.65
N SER A 103 -17.99 7.78 -22.38
CA SER A 103 -18.85 8.62 -21.54
C SER A 103 -18.69 10.13 -21.75
N SER A 104 -17.57 10.57 -22.33
CA SER A 104 -17.27 11.98 -22.54
C SER A 104 -17.96 12.53 -23.79
N ASN A 105 -18.38 13.78 -23.71
CA ASN A 105 -18.99 14.54 -24.80
C ASN A 105 -17.96 15.33 -25.64
N ASP A 106 -16.65 15.13 -25.40
CA ASP A 106 -15.60 15.74 -26.19
C ASP A 106 -15.59 15.23 -27.64
N ILE A 107 -15.25 16.11 -28.59
CA ILE A 107 -15.15 15.76 -30.02
C ILE A 107 -13.85 15.01 -30.34
N PHE A 108 -12.85 15.11 -29.49
CA PHE A 108 -11.55 14.45 -29.60
C PHE A 108 -11.43 13.29 -28.62
N LEU A 109 -10.68 12.28 -29.02
CA LEU A 109 -10.34 11.17 -28.13
C LEU A 109 -9.24 11.57 -27.16
N PHE A 110 -9.29 11.03 -25.95
CA PHE A 110 -8.21 11.08 -24.98
C PHE A 110 -7.38 9.79 -25.03
N ARG A 111 -6.11 9.91 -24.66
CA ARG A 111 -5.17 8.79 -24.51
C ARG A 111 -4.43 8.91 -23.18
N GLU A 112 -4.05 7.78 -22.60
CA GLU A 112 -3.17 7.76 -21.43
C GLU A 112 -1.86 8.50 -21.72
N PHE A 113 -1.53 9.48 -20.89
CA PHE A 113 -0.30 10.27 -21.01
C PHE A 113 0.75 9.80 -20.01
N ARG A 114 0.34 9.60 -18.76
CA ARG A 114 1.25 9.14 -17.70
C ARG A 114 0.49 8.42 -16.59
N ILE A 115 0.89 7.19 -16.31
CA ILE A 115 0.40 6.44 -15.16
C ILE A 115 1.24 6.84 -13.94
N ASN A 116 0.60 7.46 -12.95
CA ASN A 116 1.26 8.00 -11.77
C ASN A 116 1.40 6.94 -10.66
N LYS A 117 0.35 6.13 -10.46
CA LYS A 117 0.30 5.10 -9.43
C LYS A 117 -0.60 3.97 -9.88
N ALA A 118 -0.24 2.75 -9.50
CA ALA A 118 -1.04 1.58 -9.77
C ALA A 118 -1.00 0.61 -8.59
N MET A 119 -2.16 0.03 -8.29
CA MET A 119 -2.30 -1.09 -7.37
C MET A 119 -3.00 -2.25 -8.06
N ARG A 120 -2.62 -3.47 -7.70
CA ARG A 120 -3.22 -4.71 -8.20
C ARG A 120 -3.76 -5.53 -7.03
N GLN A 121 -4.93 -6.10 -7.19
CA GLN A 121 -5.59 -6.93 -6.20
C GLN A 121 -6.17 -8.17 -6.87
N VAL A 122 -5.94 -9.36 -6.31
CA VAL A 122 -6.51 -10.61 -6.83
C VAL A 122 -7.79 -10.94 -6.07
N VAL A 123 -8.95 -10.84 -6.72
CA VAL A 123 -10.30 -10.98 -6.13
C VAL A 123 -11.27 -11.57 -7.14
N ARG A 124 -11.32 -12.90 -7.26
CA ARG A 124 -12.11 -13.61 -8.30
C ARG A 124 -11.94 -12.96 -9.69
N GLY A 125 -10.72 -12.52 -9.96
CA GLY A 125 -10.30 -11.69 -11.07
C GLY A 125 -9.07 -10.90 -10.65
N VAL A 126 -8.65 -9.96 -11.48
CA VAL A 126 -7.57 -9.02 -11.19
C VAL A 126 -8.15 -7.61 -11.24
N LYS A 127 -8.21 -6.98 -10.06
CA LYS A 127 -8.65 -5.60 -9.91
C LYS A 127 -7.45 -4.66 -9.88
N TYR A 128 -7.42 -3.71 -10.80
CA TYR A 128 -6.46 -2.63 -10.87
C TYR A 128 -7.09 -1.34 -10.35
N LYS A 129 -6.33 -0.60 -9.56
CA LYS A 129 -6.67 0.77 -9.14
C LYS A 129 -5.56 1.68 -9.65
N ILE A 130 -5.90 2.63 -10.51
CA ILE A 130 -4.93 3.35 -11.33
C ILE A 130 -5.18 4.85 -11.22
N ASP A 131 -4.14 5.59 -10.81
CA ASP A 131 -4.08 7.04 -10.96
C ASP A 131 -3.32 7.35 -12.26
N VAL A 132 -3.99 7.95 -13.24
CA VAL A 132 -3.44 8.20 -14.57
C VAL A 132 -3.81 9.60 -15.06
N ASP A 133 -2.84 10.29 -15.64
CA ASP A 133 -3.08 11.50 -16.40
C ASP A 133 -3.45 11.11 -17.83
N ILE A 134 -4.58 11.58 -18.33
CA ILE A 134 -5.02 11.39 -19.72
C ILE A 134 -4.92 12.71 -20.47
N CYS A 135 -4.58 12.69 -21.75
CA CYS A 135 -4.39 13.90 -22.56
C CYS A 135 -5.16 13.80 -23.88
N ARG A 136 -5.72 14.94 -24.29
CA ARG A 136 -6.49 15.05 -25.53
C ARG A 136 -5.60 14.81 -26.75
N THR A 137 -6.10 14.03 -27.69
CA THR A 137 -5.43 13.70 -28.95
C THR A 137 -5.97 14.52 -30.12
N VAL A 138 -5.30 14.41 -31.26
CA VAL A 138 -5.74 15.00 -32.54
C VAL A 138 -6.84 14.17 -33.21
N CYS A 139 -7.04 12.92 -32.78
CA CYS A 139 -8.06 12.04 -33.31
C CYS A 139 -9.46 12.48 -32.88
N SER A 140 -10.39 12.50 -33.83
CA SER A 140 -11.80 12.80 -33.56
C SER A 140 -12.60 11.53 -33.29
N LYS A 141 -13.52 11.61 -32.32
CA LYS A 141 -14.51 10.57 -32.00
C LYS A 141 -15.55 10.37 -33.13
N ARG A 142 -15.66 11.31 -34.08
CA ARG A 142 -16.66 11.29 -35.17
C ARG A 142 -16.23 10.48 -36.39
N ILE A 143 -14.98 10.02 -36.45
CA ILE A 143 -14.45 9.24 -37.57
C ILE A 143 -14.77 7.76 -37.32
N HIS A 144 -15.30 7.08 -38.34
CA HIS A 144 -15.62 5.65 -38.30
C HIS A 144 -14.82 4.88 -39.37
N PRO A 145 -14.20 3.74 -39.02
CA PRO A 145 -14.09 3.18 -37.67
C PRO A 145 -13.31 4.11 -36.72
N GLU A 146 -13.53 3.97 -35.40
CA GLU A 146 -12.79 4.76 -34.41
C GLU A 146 -11.28 4.50 -34.59
N PRO A 147 -10.44 5.55 -34.65
CA PRO A 147 -9.02 5.36 -34.88
C PRO A 147 -8.35 4.64 -33.70
N ASP A 148 -7.32 3.87 -34.02
CA ASP A 148 -6.45 3.26 -33.02
C ASP A 148 -5.73 4.34 -32.19
N LEU A 149 -5.98 4.34 -30.88
CA LEU A 149 -5.39 5.29 -29.93
C LEU A 149 -3.85 5.25 -29.93
N ASP A 150 -3.22 4.13 -30.28
CA ASP A 150 -1.75 4.07 -30.39
C ASP A 150 -1.22 4.97 -31.51
N ARG A 151 -2.03 5.21 -32.54
CA ARG A 151 -1.72 6.08 -33.69
C ARG A 151 -2.20 7.52 -33.50
N CYS A 152 -2.81 7.83 -32.36
CA CYS A 152 -3.36 9.15 -32.07
C CYS A 152 -2.37 10.03 -31.31
N ASP A 153 -1.76 10.98 -32.02
CA ASP A 153 -0.87 11.98 -31.43
C ASP A 153 -1.60 12.92 -30.46
N PHE A 154 -0.87 13.42 -29.46
CA PHE A 154 -1.40 14.43 -28.54
C PHE A 154 -1.57 15.80 -29.21
N GLN A 155 -2.57 16.57 -28.75
CA GLN A 155 -2.79 17.94 -29.22
C GLN A 155 -1.56 18.83 -28.96
N ARG A 156 -1.03 19.44 -30.03
CA ARG A 156 0.13 20.36 -29.96
C ARG A 156 -0.29 21.82 -29.72
N LYS A 157 -1.48 22.20 -30.18
CA LYS A 157 -2.01 23.56 -30.02
C LYS A 157 -2.38 23.80 -28.56
N LYS A 158 -1.78 24.81 -27.91
CA LYS A 158 -2.02 25.13 -26.49
C LYS A 158 -3.50 25.33 -26.15
N THR A 159 -4.28 25.91 -27.07
CA THR A 159 -5.72 26.15 -26.91
C THR A 159 -6.57 24.88 -26.92
N LEU A 160 -6.09 23.80 -27.57
CA LEU A 160 -6.77 22.51 -27.63
C LEU A 160 -6.16 21.49 -26.67
N ARG A 161 -4.99 21.77 -26.10
CA ARG A 161 -4.31 20.86 -25.19
C ARG A 161 -5.09 20.80 -23.87
N GLN A 162 -5.55 19.62 -23.52
CA GLN A 162 -6.27 19.39 -22.27
C GLN A 162 -5.80 18.08 -21.65
N THR A 163 -5.58 18.12 -20.35
CA THR A 163 -5.10 17.00 -19.57
C THR A 163 -5.98 16.89 -18.34
N PHE A 164 -6.40 15.68 -18.01
CA PHE A 164 -7.18 15.38 -16.82
C PHE A 164 -6.46 14.36 -15.97
N ARG A 165 -6.61 14.47 -14.65
CA ARG A 165 -6.13 13.45 -13.73
C ARG A 165 -7.28 12.54 -13.39
N CYS A 166 -7.13 11.26 -13.71
CA CYS A 166 -8.17 10.26 -13.55
C CYS A 166 -7.78 9.19 -12.55
N TYR A 167 -8.80 8.71 -11.83
CA TYR A 167 -8.77 7.49 -11.04
C TYR A 167 -9.69 6.46 -11.69
N PHE A 168 -9.11 5.32 -12.06
CA PHE A 168 -9.82 4.19 -12.62
C PHE A 168 -9.75 2.97 -11.68
N GLU A 169 -10.89 2.31 -11.47
CA GLU A 169 -10.90 0.93 -11.00
C GLU A 169 -11.31 0.03 -12.16
N VAL A 170 -10.46 -0.93 -12.50
CA VAL A 170 -10.66 -1.84 -13.62
C VAL A 170 -10.58 -3.27 -13.10
N TRP A 171 -11.61 -4.06 -13.37
CA TRP A 171 -11.67 -5.46 -12.96
C TRP A 171 -11.66 -6.35 -14.19
N ILE A 172 -10.65 -7.20 -14.28
CA ILE A 172 -10.44 -8.11 -15.39
C ILE A 172 -10.63 -9.53 -14.89
N THR A 173 -11.46 -10.33 -15.56
CA THR A 173 -11.70 -11.74 -15.28
C THR A 173 -11.25 -12.57 -16.48
N PRO A 174 -9.95 -12.94 -16.57
CA PRO A 174 -9.38 -13.51 -17.79
C PRO A 174 -10.08 -14.79 -18.27
N TRP A 175 -10.47 -15.67 -17.36
CA TRP A 175 -11.16 -16.92 -17.68
C TRP A 175 -12.59 -16.73 -18.23
N LEU A 176 -13.20 -15.56 -18.02
CA LEU A 176 -14.49 -15.19 -18.60
C LEU A 176 -14.35 -14.24 -19.80
N HIS A 177 -13.12 -13.82 -20.14
CA HIS A 177 -12.86 -12.81 -21.16
C HIS A 177 -13.63 -11.50 -20.93
N GLN A 178 -13.83 -11.13 -19.67
CA GLN A 178 -14.61 -9.96 -19.27
C GLN A 178 -13.73 -8.88 -18.66
N VAL A 179 -14.11 -7.64 -18.94
CA VAL A 179 -13.48 -6.43 -18.39
C VAL A 179 -14.57 -5.47 -17.97
N GLU A 180 -14.45 -4.97 -16.75
CA GLU A 180 -15.34 -3.97 -16.19
C GLU A 180 -14.54 -2.76 -15.73
N VAL A 181 -15.08 -1.58 -15.94
CA VAL A 181 -14.54 -0.32 -15.40
C VAL A 181 -15.59 0.30 -14.47
N PRO A 182 -15.77 -0.25 -13.25
CA PRO A 182 -16.79 0.22 -12.32
C PRO A 182 -16.60 1.67 -11.86
N VAL A 183 -15.35 2.16 -11.84
CA VAL A 183 -15.05 3.54 -11.40
C VAL A 183 -14.23 4.25 -12.46
N SER A 184 -14.70 5.43 -12.85
CA SER A 184 -14.01 6.36 -13.75
C SER A 184 -14.26 7.79 -13.29
N LEU A 185 -13.32 8.34 -12.53
CA LEU A 185 -13.41 9.68 -11.97
C LEU A 185 -12.26 10.51 -12.54
N CYS A 186 -12.56 11.64 -13.18
CA CYS A 186 -11.56 12.52 -13.79
C CYS A 186 -11.80 13.97 -13.35
N GLN A 187 -10.71 14.70 -13.11
CA GLN A 187 -10.68 16.11 -12.69
C GLN A 187 -9.79 16.92 -13.62
#